data_AF-A0A9E0VWJ9-F1
#
_entry.id   AF-A0A9E0VWJ9-F1
#
_cell.length_a   1.000
_cell.length_b   1.000
_cell.length_c   1.000
_cell.angle_alpha   90.00
_cell.angle_beta   90.00
_cell.angle_gamma   90.00
#
_symmetry.space_group_name_H-M   'P 1'
#
loop_
_entity.id
_entity.type
_entity.pdbx_description
1 polymer ?
#
loop_
_entity_poly.entity_id
_entity_poly.type
_entity_poly.pdbx_seq_one_letter_code
_entity_poly.pdbx_strand_id
1 'polypeptide(L)'
;MALRLPLLILILITGLVAGCSDILPLDRTVDKRTRDASYPDLIPVEEIRAQATTPQITPDTADTLDRRSAGLRARAARLKGGVVDPGTQDRMQSGVSD
;
A
#
# COMPACT_ATOMS: atom_id res chain seq x y z
N MET A 1 -28.59 18.28 12.50
CA MET A 1 -28.07 17.25 11.55
C MET A 1 -27.36 17.85 10.33
N ALA A 2 -27.40 19.18 10.11
CA ALA A 2 -26.71 19.84 9.00
C ALA A 2 -25.20 20.03 9.20
N LEU A 3 -24.68 20.00 10.43
CA LEU A 3 -23.25 20.24 10.74
C LEU A 3 -22.35 19.01 10.50
N ARG A 4 -22.93 17.81 10.40
CA ARG A 4 -22.18 16.56 10.19
C ARG A 4 -21.72 16.38 8.74
N LEU A 5 -22.52 16.89 7.80
CA LEU A 5 -22.23 16.87 6.37
C LEU A 5 -21.02 17.74 5.98
N PRO A 6 -20.90 19.02 6.40
CA PRO A 6 -19.73 19.84 6.09
C PRO A 6 -18.47 19.31 6.78
N LEU A 7 -18.59 18.71 7.97
CA LEU A 7 -17.47 18.08 8.66
C LEU A 7 -16.92 16.87 7.88
N LEU A 8 -17.79 16.02 7.34
CA LEU A 8 -17.40 14.89 6.49
C LEU A 8 -16.74 15.35 5.19
N ILE A 9 -17.29 16.39 4.55
CA ILE A 9 -16.71 16.98 3.33
C ILE A 9 -15.32 17.55 3.62
N LEU A 10 -15.15 18.24 4.75
CA LEU A 10 -13.85 18.80 5.15
C LEU A 10 -12.80 17.71 5.38
N ILE A 11 -13.18 16.59 6.03
CA ILE A 11 -12.30 15.44 6.27
C ILE A 11 -11.91 14.75 4.96
N LEU A 12 -12.86 14.61 4.03
CA LEU A 12 -12.61 14.01 2.72
C LEU A 12 -11.62 14.86 1.90
N ILE A 13 -11.80 16.18 1.88
CA ILE A 13 -10.94 17.11 1.15
C ILE A 13 -9.51 17.10 1.74
N THR A 14 -9.38 17.14 3.07
CA THR A 14 -8.05 17.08 3.71
C THR A 14 -7.35 15.73 3.48
N GLY A 15 -8.09 14.62 3.43
CA GLY A 15 -7.55 13.31 3.07
C GLY A 15 -7.03 13.21 1.63
N LEU A 16 -7.77 13.79 0.66
CA LEU A 16 -7.35 13.83 -0.74
C LEU A 16 -6.09 14.68 -0.94
N VAL A 17 -5.98 15.83 -0.25
CA VAL A 17 -4.80 16.70 -0.35
C VAL A 17 -3.57 16.07 0.32
N ALA A 18 -3.74 15.31 1.41
CA ALA A 18 -2.63 14.59 2.05
C ALA A 18 -2.10 13.41 1.23
N GLY A 19 -2.92 12.84 0.34
CA GLY A 19 -2.52 11.79 -0.60
C GLY A 19 -1.73 12.31 -1.80
N CYS A 20 -1.86 13.59 -2.14
CA CYS A 20 -0.91 14.32 -2.99
C CYS A 20 0.36 14.67 -2.21
N SER A 21 0.88 13.72 -1.42
CA SER A 21 2.17 13.86 -0.76
C SER A 21 3.21 14.17 -1.82
N ASP A 22 4.03 15.18 -1.56
CA ASP A 22 5.26 15.44 -2.31
C ASP A 22 5.91 14.08 -2.60
N ILE A 23 6.11 13.80 -3.89
CA ILE A 23 7.06 12.80 -4.34
C ILE A 23 8.25 12.97 -3.41
N LEU A 24 8.63 11.94 -2.63
CA LEU A 24 9.80 11.96 -1.74
C LEU A 24 10.84 12.84 -2.42
N PRO A 25 11.44 13.86 -1.77
CA PRO A 25 12.41 14.71 -2.42
C PRO A 25 13.59 13.84 -2.87
N LEU A 26 13.42 13.20 -4.02
CA LEU A 26 14.48 12.74 -4.89
C LEU A 26 15.10 14.07 -5.23
N ASP A 27 16.22 14.31 -4.58
CA ASP A 27 17.08 15.42 -4.87
C ASP A 27 17.33 15.35 -6.39
N ARG A 28 16.57 16.13 -7.16
CA ARG A 28 16.62 16.08 -8.64
C ARG A 28 18.00 16.51 -9.12
N THR A 29 18.77 17.10 -8.21
CA THR A 29 20.20 17.29 -8.29
C THR A 29 20.92 16.00 -7.92
N VAL A 30 20.98 15.07 -8.87
CA VAL A 30 22.14 14.18 -8.96
C VAL A 30 23.38 15.09 -8.98
N ASP A 31 24.24 15.02 -7.96
CA ASP A 31 25.48 15.83 -7.91
C ASP A 31 26.29 15.62 -9.20
N LYS A 32 27.06 16.63 -9.62
CA LYS A 32 27.86 16.54 -10.86
C LYS A 32 28.76 15.31 -10.85
N ARG A 33 29.38 15.02 -9.69
CA ARG A 33 30.18 13.80 -9.49
C ARG A 33 29.40 12.53 -9.83
N THR A 34 28.12 12.45 -9.44
CA THR A 34 27.29 11.26 -9.66
C THR A 34 26.81 11.15 -11.11
N ARG A 35 26.66 12.28 -11.83
CA ARG A 35 26.38 12.26 -13.28
C ARG A 35 27.60 11.86 -14.10
N ASP A 36 28.78 12.29 -13.67
CA ASP A 36 30.05 12.00 -14.33
C ASP A 36 30.67 10.66 -13.86
N ALA A 37 30.03 9.99 -12.89
CA ALA A 37 30.47 8.69 -12.41
C ALA A 37 30.27 7.63 -13.50
N SER A 38 31.27 6.76 -13.64
CA SER A 38 31.13 5.58 -14.49
C SER A 38 29.95 4.74 -14.04
N TYR A 39 29.20 4.23 -15.02
CA TYR A 39 28.16 3.25 -14.74
C TYR A 39 28.80 2.02 -14.05
N PRO A 40 28.18 1.46 -13.01
CA PRO A 40 28.73 0.31 -12.32
C PRO A 40 28.83 -0.90 -13.27
N ASP A 41 29.84 -1.72 -13.07
CA ASP A 41 29.96 -2.97 -13.81
C ASP A 41 28.76 -3.87 -13.55
N LEU A 42 28.16 -4.35 -14.64
CA LEU A 42 27.07 -5.31 -14.57
C LEU A 42 27.66 -6.69 -14.27
N ILE A 43 27.38 -7.21 -13.08
CA ILE A 43 27.72 -8.58 -12.73
C ILE A 43 26.59 -9.54 -13.14
N PRO A 44 26.90 -10.79 -13.53
CA PRO A 44 25.91 -11.82 -13.81
C PRO A 44 24.92 -12.02 -12.65
N VAL A 45 23.66 -12.28 -12.98
CA VAL A 45 22.60 -12.47 -11.96
C VAL A 45 22.87 -13.68 -11.07
N GLU A 46 23.55 -14.70 -11.60
CA GLU A 46 23.97 -15.88 -10.86
C GLU A 46 24.91 -15.54 -9.70
N GLU A 47 25.80 -14.56 -9.87
CA GLU A 47 26.74 -14.11 -8.83
C GLU A 47 26.00 -13.41 -7.69
N ILE A 48 25.00 -12.59 -8.03
CA ILE A 48 24.12 -11.94 -7.04
C ILE A 48 23.33 -13.01 -6.27
N ARG A 49 22.79 -13.99 -6.98
CA ARG A 49 22.01 -15.09 -6.37
C ARG A 49 22.86 -15.97 -5.46
N ALA A 50 24.13 -16.20 -5.80
CA ALA A 50 25.05 -16.97 -4.96
C ALA A 50 25.32 -16.29 -3.61
N GLN A 51 25.30 -14.96 -3.57
CA GLN A 51 25.50 -14.17 -2.36
C GLN A 51 24.20 -13.98 -1.54
N ALA A 52 23.05 -14.22 -2.16
CA ALA A 52 21.77 -14.06 -1.48
C ALA A 52 21.58 -15.14 -0.41
N THR A 53 21.32 -14.72 0.83
CA THR A 53 20.89 -15.65 1.88
C THR A 53 19.55 -16.24 1.49
N THR A 54 19.55 -17.54 1.17
CA THR A 54 18.32 -18.28 0.91
C THR A 54 17.58 -18.45 2.24
N PRO A 55 16.32 -17.99 2.35
CA PRO A 55 15.52 -18.21 3.56
C PRO A 55 15.44 -19.70 3.87
N GLN A 56 15.87 -20.08 5.07
CA GLN A 56 15.82 -21.47 5.52
C GLN A 56 14.52 -21.73 6.28
N ILE A 57 13.95 -22.91 6.08
CA ILE A 57 12.84 -23.38 6.91
C ILE A 57 13.42 -23.70 8.30
N THR A 58 13.00 -22.94 9.28
CA THR A 58 13.26 -23.19 10.70
C THR A 58 12.09 -23.99 11.31
N PRO A 59 12.28 -24.63 12.48
CA PRO A 59 11.19 -25.27 13.20
C PRO A 59 9.97 -24.35 13.43
N ASP A 60 10.19 -23.05 13.63
CA ASP A 60 9.14 -22.06 13.90
C ASP A 60 8.42 -21.54 12.64
N THR A 61 8.84 -21.98 11.45
CA THR A 61 8.30 -21.48 10.17
C THR A 61 6.81 -21.80 10.04
N ALA A 62 6.41 -23.02 10.40
CA ALA A 62 5.01 -23.45 10.34
C ALA A 62 4.12 -22.58 11.24
N ASP A 63 4.46 -22.46 12.52
CA ASP A 63 3.73 -21.66 13.49
C ASP A 63 3.62 -20.18 13.10
N THR A 64 4.68 -19.64 12.49
CA THR A 64 4.69 -18.25 12.01
C THR A 64 3.73 -18.05 10.84
N LEU A 65 3.70 -18.99 9.90
CA LEU A 65 2.76 -18.97 8.77
C LEU A 65 1.32 -19.16 9.24
N ASP A 66 1.08 -20.06 10.20
CA ASP A 66 -0.25 -20.31 10.74
C ASP A 66 -0.81 -19.09 11.45
N ARG A 67 -0.04 -18.44 12.33
CA ARG A 67 -0.44 -17.17 12.98
C ARG A 67 -0.74 -16.08 11.97
N ARG A 68 0.10 -15.94 10.94
CA ARG A 68 -0.12 -14.94 9.88
C ARG A 68 -1.39 -15.24 9.08
N SER A 69 -1.62 -16.51 8.74
CA SER A 69 -2.84 -16.95 8.02
C SER A 69 -4.10 -16.66 8.84
N ALA A 70 -4.07 -16.94 10.15
CA ALA A 70 -5.18 -16.67 11.06
C ALA A 70 -5.50 -15.17 11.15
N GLY A 71 -4.47 -14.33 11.28
CA GLY A 71 -4.64 -12.87 11.29
C GLY A 71 -5.22 -12.32 9.98
N LEU A 72 -4.78 -12.84 8.83
CA LEU A 72 -5.32 -12.46 7.53
C LEU A 72 -6.79 -12.88 7.38
N ARG A 73 -7.15 -14.10 7.80
CA ARG A 73 -8.54 -14.59 7.78
C ARG A 73 -9.44 -13.75 8.69
N ALA A 74 -8.98 -13.40 9.89
CA ALA A 74 -9.72 -12.55 10.81
C ALA A 74 -9.95 -11.14 10.23
N ARG A 75 -8.92 -10.54 9.61
CA ARG A 75 -9.06 -9.25 8.92
C ARG A 75 -10.04 -9.34 7.75
N ALA A 76 -9.96 -10.40 6.94
CA ALA A 76 -10.89 -10.61 5.83
C ALA A 76 -12.33 -10.75 6.32
N ALA A 77 -12.57 -11.48 7.42
CA ALA A 77 -13.90 -11.60 8.02
C ALA A 77 -14.48 -10.24 8.42
N ARG A 78 -13.65 -9.37 9.02
CA ARG A 78 -14.05 -7.99 9.36
C ARG A 78 -14.36 -7.14 8.13
N LEU A 79 -13.58 -7.29 7.06
CA LEU A 79 -13.78 -6.57 5.79
C LEU A 79 -14.98 -7.08 4.99
N LYS A 80 -15.44 -8.31 5.25
CA LYS A 80 -16.59 -8.90 4.57
C LYS A 80 -17.93 -8.29 5.00
N GLY A 81 -17.97 -7.62 6.14
CA GLY A 81 -19.12 -6.79 6.50
C GLY A 81 -19.24 -5.64 5.51
N GLY A 82 -20.44 -5.43 4.97
CA GLY A 82 -20.71 -4.31 4.07
C GLY A 82 -20.25 -3.00 4.71
N VAL A 83 -19.19 -2.39 4.16
CA VAL A 83 -18.70 -1.06 4.55
C VAL A 83 -19.72 0.00 4.13
N VAL A 84 -20.55 -0.34 3.15
CA VAL A 84 -21.64 0.46 2.61
C VAL A 84 -22.93 -0.02 3.24
N ASP A 85 -23.72 0.90 3.82
CA ASP A 85 -25.04 0.54 4.33
C ASP A 85 -25.96 0.11 3.16
N PRO A 86 -26.97 -0.74 3.40
CA PRO A 86 -27.82 -1.26 2.34
C PRO A 86 -28.44 -0.18 1.45
N GLY A 87 -28.89 0.94 2.04
CA GLY A 87 -29.51 2.03 1.27
C GLY A 87 -28.51 2.77 0.38
N THR A 88 -27.27 2.96 0.84
CA THR A 88 -26.21 3.51 -0.02
C THR A 88 -25.81 2.51 -1.11
N GLN A 89 -25.80 1.21 -0.81
CA GLN A 89 -25.49 0.19 -1.80
C GLN A 89 -26.55 0.11 -2.90
N ASP A 90 -27.83 0.23 -2.55
CA ASP A 90 -28.93 0.28 -3.52
C ASP A 90 -28.82 1.50 -4.43
N ARG A 91 -28.45 2.67 -3.88
CA ARG A 91 -28.21 3.89 -4.67
C ARG A 91 -27.01 3.76 -5.62
N MET A 92 -25.95 3.06 -5.21
CA MET A 92 -24.81 2.78 -6.10
C MET A 92 -25.23 1.85 -7.24
N GLN A 93 -26.07 0.86 -6.97
CA GLN A 93 -26.58 -0.07 -7.98
C GLN A 93 -27.57 0.58 -8.95
N SER A 94 -28.39 1.54 -8.49
CA SER A 94 -29.33 2.26 -9.36
C SER A 94 -28.65 3.24 -10.32
N GLY A 95 -27.39 3.62 -10.03
CA GLY A 95 -26.67 4.65 -10.79
C GLY A 95 -27.26 6.05 -10.63
N VAL A 96 -26.60 7.05 -11.22
CA VAL A 96 -27.14 8.39 -11.41
C VAL A 96 -27.71 8.44 -12.82
N SER A 97 -29.01 8.65 -12.95
CA SER A 97 -29.63 8.98 -14.23
C SER A 97 -29.45 10.47 -14.48
N ASP A 98 -28.96 10.82 -15.69
CA ASP A 98 -28.74 12.20 -16.15
C ASP A 98 -30.01 13.06 -16.14
#